data_AF-A0A7V3MIQ3-F1
#
_entry.id   AF-A0A7V3MIQ3-F1
#
_cell.length_a   1.000
_cell.length_b   1.000
_cell.length_c   1.000
_cell.angle_alpha   90.00
_cell.angle_beta   90.00
_cell.angle_gamma   90.00
#
_symmetry.space_group_name_H-M   'P 1'
#
loop_
_entity.id
_entity.type
_entity.pdbx_description
1 polymer ?
#
loop_
_entity_poly.entity_id
_entity_poly.type
_entity_poly.pdbx_seq_one_letter_code
_entity_poly.pdbx_strand_id
1 'polypeptide(L)'
;MSATGPFTSGERVQLTDAKGRHYTLSLTPGAEFHTHRGSIAHDALIGLQQGSVVKSSNGALFLVMRPLLVDYVMSMPRGPQVIYPKDAAQIVHEGDIFPGARVLEAGAGSGALTLSLLRAVGPEGRVVSYDQRADHAEHARRNVADFHGDSGRPPANWQLIVSDVRDSDFPDGSFDRAVLDMLAPWEVLDTVSRLVVAGGVLMIYVATVPQLSKAVEALRAQQCWIEPRAWETLQRGWNVVGLAVRPQHSMRGHTAFLIFTRRLAPGAVAPAPLGRKRPGRDG
;
A
#
# COMPACT_ATOMS: atom_id res chain seq x y z
N MET A 1 0.06 19.56 -0.90
CA MET A 1 1.09 19.91 0.12
C MET A 1 2.37 20.33 -0.57
N SER A 2 2.99 21.41 -0.10
CA SER A 2 4.39 21.67 -0.46
C SER A 2 5.23 20.57 0.17
N ALA A 3 5.85 19.70 -0.64
CA ALA A 3 6.75 18.67 -0.13
C ALA A 3 8.05 19.27 0.47
N THR A 4 8.22 20.59 0.38
CA THR A 4 9.44 21.34 0.67
C THR A 4 9.15 22.64 1.41
N GLY A 5 10.20 23.24 1.97
CA GLY A 5 10.11 24.50 2.73
C GLY A 5 9.79 24.31 4.21
N PRO A 6 9.61 25.42 4.95
CA PRO A 6 9.26 25.39 6.36
C PRO A 6 7.91 24.71 6.63
N PHE A 7 7.70 24.24 7.86
CA PHE A 7 6.42 23.67 8.28
C PHE A 7 5.30 24.72 8.28
N THR A 8 4.11 24.35 7.84
CA THR A 8 2.92 25.21 7.90
C THR A 8 1.84 24.61 8.79
N SER A 9 0.88 25.44 9.21
CA SER A 9 -0.36 24.97 9.84
C SER A 9 -1.02 23.89 8.95
N GLY A 10 -1.69 22.92 9.57
CA GLY A 10 -2.35 21.80 8.90
C GLY A 10 -1.39 20.66 8.49
N GLU A 11 -0.08 20.93 8.38
CA GLU A 11 0.88 19.91 8.00
C GLU A 11 1.09 18.85 9.08
N ARG A 12 1.34 17.63 8.63
CA ARG A 12 1.74 16.53 9.49
C ARG A 12 3.24 16.57 9.73
N VAL A 13 3.65 16.42 10.99
CA VAL A 13 5.04 16.32 11.39
C VAL A 13 5.29 15.07 12.23
N GLN A 14 6.50 14.56 12.14
CA GLN A 14 7.01 13.47 12.94
C GLN A 14 8.12 13.98 13.86
N LEU A 15 7.94 13.75 15.15
CA LEU A 15 8.93 14.01 16.19
C LEU A 15 9.67 12.72 16.52
N THR A 16 11.00 12.77 16.55
CA THR A 16 11.85 11.65 16.96
C THR A 16 12.64 12.04 18.21
N ASP A 17 12.46 11.27 19.28
CA ASP A 17 13.17 11.53 20.54
C ASP A 17 14.59 10.91 20.56
N ALA A 18 15.37 11.23 21.59
CA ALA A 18 16.72 10.68 21.75
C ALA A 18 16.81 9.13 21.89
N LYS A 19 15.68 8.42 22.04
CA LYS A 19 15.62 6.95 22.04
C LYS A 19 15.14 6.39 20.69
N GLY A 20 14.94 7.24 19.68
CA GLY A 20 14.43 6.84 18.36
C GLY A 20 12.93 6.56 18.35
N ARG A 21 12.16 7.02 19.34
CA ARG A 21 10.69 6.86 19.31
C ARG A 21 10.08 7.95 18.45
N HIS A 22 9.15 7.54 17.59
CA HIS A 22 8.45 8.42 16.67
C HIS A 22 7.07 8.80 17.20
N TYR A 23 6.71 10.07 17.04
CA TYR A 23 5.41 10.61 17.36
C TYR A 23 4.92 11.42 16.17
N THR A 24 3.71 11.15 15.69
CA THR A 24 3.13 11.83 14.54
C THR A 24 1.98 12.71 15.00
N LEU A 25 1.97 13.98 14.58
CA LEU A 25 0.90 14.94 14.88
C LEU A 25 0.58 15.83 13.67
N SER A 26 -0.59 16.47 13.70
CA SER A 26 -0.97 17.52 12.76
C SER A 26 -0.79 18.88 13.41
N LEU A 27 -0.12 19.81 12.73
CA LEU A 27 0.14 21.15 13.25
C LEU A 27 -1.15 21.97 13.28
N THR A 28 -1.42 22.54 14.44
CA THR A 28 -2.64 23.31 14.73
C THR A 28 -2.22 24.51 15.57
N PRO A 29 -2.38 25.75 15.08
CA PRO A 29 -1.97 26.94 15.81
C PRO A 29 -2.58 26.98 17.22
N GLY A 30 -1.78 27.37 18.22
CA GLY A 30 -2.18 27.42 19.63
C GLY A 30 -2.34 26.06 20.33
N ALA A 31 -2.16 24.93 19.63
CA ALA A 31 -2.23 23.61 20.25
C ALA A 31 -0.91 23.17 20.88
N GLU A 32 -0.98 22.21 21.81
CA GLU A 32 0.18 21.60 22.45
C GLU A 32 0.19 20.08 22.29
N PHE A 33 1.32 19.53 21.88
CA PHE A 33 1.56 18.09 21.81
C PHE A 33 2.14 17.59 23.12
N HIS A 34 1.47 16.63 23.76
CA HIS A 34 1.85 16.10 25.06
C HIS A 34 2.55 14.75 24.96
N THR A 35 3.69 14.60 25.64
CA THR A 35 4.42 13.34 25.76
C THR A 35 4.77 13.07 27.22
N HIS A 36 5.22 11.85 27.52
CA HIS A 36 5.82 11.52 28.83
C HIS A 36 7.16 12.25 29.09
N ARG A 37 7.67 13.05 28.13
CA ARG A 37 8.85 13.92 28.27
C ARG A 37 8.51 15.41 28.23
N GLY A 38 7.27 15.77 28.55
CA GLY A 38 6.78 17.15 28.53
C GLY A 38 5.99 17.47 27.27
N SER A 39 5.58 18.74 27.15
CA SER A 39 4.78 19.27 26.06
C SER A 39 5.64 20.05 25.05
N ILE A 40 5.17 20.12 23.81
CA ILE A 40 5.74 20.93 22.74
C ILE A 40 4.61 21.74 22.11
N ALA A 41 4.72 23.06 22.14
CA ALA A 41 3.76 23.95 21.48
C ALA A 41 3.87 23.82 19.95
N HIS A 42 2.74 23.69 19.27
CA HIS A 42 2.71 23.58 17.81
C HIS A 42 3.23 24.86 17.14
N ASP A 43 2.98 26.02 17.76
CA ASP A 43 3.49 27.31 17.28
C ASP A 43 5.02 27.39 17.27
N ALA A 44 5.70 26.60 18.11
CA ALA A 44 7.15 26.48 18.09
C ALA A 44 7.67 25.60 16.94
N LEU A 45 6.79 24.85 16.28
CA LEU A 45 7.11 24.00 15.13
C LEU A 45 6.79 24.69 13.80
N ILE A 46 5.71 25.46 13.75
CA ILE A 46 5.28 26.18 12.56
C ILE A 46 6.36 27.21 12.16
N GLY A 47 6.73 27.21 10.88
CA GLY A 47 7.79 28.07 10.35
C GLY A 47 9.21 27.51 10.49
N LEU A 48 9.42 26.41 11.22
CA LEU A 48 10.73 25.75 11.27
C LEU A 48 11.03 24.99 9.98
N GLN A 49 12.32 24.84 9.68
CA GLN A 49 12.78 23.96 8.61
C GLN A 49 12.71 22.49 9.04
N GLN A 50 12.53 21.58 8.08
CA GLN A 50 12.70 20.15 8.33
C GLN A 50 14.12 19.85 8.82
N GLY A 51 14.26 18.90 9.74
CA GLY A 51 15.53 18.56 10.36
C GLY A 51 15.89 19.43 11.57
N SER A 52 15.00 20.36 11.96
CA SER A 52 15.18 21.16 13.17
C SER A 52 15.07 20.30 14.43
N VAL A 53 15.75 20.72 15.50
CA VAL A 53 15.64 20.11 16.83
C VAL A 53 14.97 21.08 17.79
N VAL A 54 13.92 20.61 18.47
CA VAL A 54 13.18 21.40 19.46
C VAL A 54 13.31 20.81 20.85
N LYS A 55 13.10 21.65 21.86
CA LYS A 55 13.06 21.24 23.27
C LYS A 55 11.62 21.18 23.75
N SER A 56 11.26 20.13 24.46
CA SER A 56 10.01 20.08 25.23
C SER A 56 10.09 20.97 26.47
N SER A 57 8.94 21.17 27.13
CA SER A 57 8.86 21.90 28.41
C SER A 57 9.75 21.33 29.52
N ASN A 58 10.08 20.02 29.47
CA ASN A 58 11.01 19.38 30.40
C ASN A 58 12.46 19.30 29.86
N GLY A 59 12.79 20.02 28.79
CA GLY A 59 14.12 20.11 28.22
C GLY A 59 14.56 18.94 27.32
N ALA A 60 13.68 17.97 27.04
CA ALA A 60 14.02 16.84 26.18
C ALA A 60 14.08 17.27 24.70
N LEU A 61 15.08 16.77 23.95
CA LEU A 61 15.26 17.10 22.54
C LEU A 61 14.44 16.19 21.63
N PHE A 62 13.86 16.78 20.58
CA PHE A 62 13.12 16.11 19.53
C PHE A 62 13.54 16.62 18.15
N LEU A 63 13.88 15.70 17.25
CA LEU A 63 14.09 15.97 15.81
C LEU A 63 12.72 16.08 15.12
N VAL A 64 12.51 17.12 14.31
CA VAL A 64 11.24 17.39 13.61
C VAL A 64 11.41 17.18 12.11
N MET A 65 10.63 16.26 11.53
CA MET A 65 10.64 15.93 10.10
C MET A 65 9.21 15.85 9.56
N ARG A 66 8.99 16.04 8.24
CA ARG A 66 7.75 15.56 7.64
C ARG A 66 7.82 14.03 7.53
N PRO A 67 6.74 13.31 7.87
CA PRO A 67 6.73 11.86 7.70
C PRO A 67 6.82 11.51 6.21
N LEU A 68 7.66 10.54 5.87
CA LEU A 68 7.58 9.87 4.58
C LEU A 68 6.26 9.12 4.49
N LEU A 69 5.87 8.69 3.28
CA LEU A 69 4.67 7.85 3.13
C LEU A 69 4.78 6.57 3.94
N VAL A 70 5.97 5.96 3.97
CA VAL A 70 6.21 4.76 4.80
C VAL A 70 5.99 5.04 6.28
N ASP A 71 6.43 6.20 6.78
CA ASP A 71 6.25 6.58 8.18
C ASP A 71 4.77 6.80 8.51
N TYR A 72 4.04 7.43 7.60
CA TYR A 72 2.59 7.62 7.71
C TYR A 72 1.86 6.27 7.74
N VAL A 73 2.10 5.41 6.74
CA VAL A 73 1.45 4.10 6.62
C VAL A 73 1.71 3.23 7.85
N MET A 74 2.92 3.30 8.42
CA MET A 74 3.27 2.51 9.59
C MET A 74 2.65 3.04 10.88
N SER A 75 2.26 4.32 10.94
CA SER A 75 1.71 4.97 12.15
C SER A 75 0.22 5.33 12.07
N MET A 76 -0.40 5.23 10.90
CA MET A 76 -1.82 5.58 10.73
C MET A 76 -2.74 4.65 11.54
N PRO A 77 -3.92 5.14 11.99
CA PRO A 77 -4.90 4.31 12.67
C PRO A 77 -5.34 3.13 11.78
N ARG A 78 -5.27 1.92 12.32
CA ARG A 78 -5.59 0.69 11.59
C ARG A 78 -6.96 0.16 12.03
N GLY A 79 -7.81 -0.19 11.06
CA GLY A 79 -8.88 -1.15 11.28
C GLY A 79 -8.41 -2.50 10.72
N PRO A 80 -8.42 -2.67 9.40
CA PRO A 80 -7.78 -3.80 8.71
C PRO A 80 -6.25 -3.79 8.81
N GLN A 81 -5.65 -4.99 8.76
CA GLN A 81 -4.20 -5.14 8.66
C GLN A 81 -3.69 -4.46 7.39
N VAL A 82 -2.61 -3.69 7.52
CA VAL A 82 -1.97 -2.97 6.41
C VAL A 82 -0.95 -3.85 5.71
N ILE A 83 -0.80 -3.65 4.39
CA ILE A 83 0.34 -4.15 3.65
C ILE A 83 1.65 -3.54 4.19
N TYR A 84 2.72 -4.33 4.22
CA TYR A 84 4.02 -3.84 4.67
C TYR A 84 4.79 -3.13 3.56
N PRO A 85 5.70 -2.20 3.90
CA PRO A 85 6.39 -1.37 2.90
C PRO A 85 7.19 -2.17 1.86
N LYS A 86 7.82 -3.28 2.26
CA LYS A 86 8.55 -4.15 1.34
C LYS A 86 7.65 -4.74 0.25
N ASP A 87 6.41 -5.07 0.62
CA ASP A 87 5.46 -5.72 -0.28
C ASP A 87 4.79 -4.66 -1.17
N ALA A 88 4.39 -3.52 -0.60
CA ALA A 88 3.84 -2.40 -1.36
C ALA A 88 4.85 -1.89 -2.43
N ALA A 89 6.14 -1.82 -2.10
CA ALA A 89 7.18 -1.44 -3.04
C ALA A 89 7.27 -2.43 -4.21
N GLN A 90 7.22 -3.74 -3.95
CA GLN A 90 7.21 -4.75 -5.00
C GLN A 90 5.92 -4.75 -5.81
N ILE A 91 4.75 -4.52 -5.20
CA ILE A 91 3.49 -4.38 -5.94
C ILE A 91 3.57 -3.19 -6.89
N VAL A 92 4.09 -2.04 -6.45
CA VAL A 92 4.25 -0.87 -7.33
C VAL A 92 5.21 -1.17 -8.47
N HIS A 93 6.35 -1.81 -8.18
CA HIS A 93 7.41 -2.05 -9.16
C HIS A 93 7.13 -3.22 -10.10
N GLU A 94 6.89 -4.42 -9.56
CA GLU A 94 6.59 -5.64 -10.33
C GLU A 94 5.20 -5.58 -10.96
N GLY A 95 4.26 -4.86 -10.32
CA GLY A 95 2.97 -4.55 -10.90
C GLY A 95 3.05 -3.51 -12.02
N ASP A 96 4.21 -2.88 -12.23
CA ASP A 96 4.43 -1.83 -13.22
C ASP A 96 3.35 -0.74 -13.13
N ILE A 97 3.14 -0.20 -11.93
CA ILE A 97 2.18 0.89 -11.71
C ILE A 97 2.81 2.19 -12.22
N PHE A 98 2.47 2.56 -13.46
CA PHE A 98 3.08 3.68 -14.18
C PHE A 98 2.26 4.98 -14.05
N PRO A 99 2.89 6.16 -14.23
CA PRO A 99 2.16 7.44 -14.28
C PRO A 99 1.09 7.44 -15.38
N GLY A 100 -0.15 7.82 -15.05
CA GLY A 100 -1.29 7.79 -15.97
C GLY A 100 -2.09 6.47 -15.96
N ALA A 101 -1.63 5.43 -15.26
CA ALA A 101 -2.32 4.14 -15.23
C ALA A 101 -3.70 4.22 -14.56
N ARG A 102 -4.64 3.42 -15.07
CA ARG A 102 -5.93 3.12 -14.41
C ARG A 102 -5.79 1.83 -13.63
N VAL A 103 -5.80 1.93 -12.30
CA VAL A 103 -5.54 0.81 -11.40
C VAL A 103 -6.83 0.40 -10.68
N LEU A 104 -7.17 -0.87 -10.80
CA LEU A 104 -8.19 -1.53 -9.96
C LEU A 104 -7.53 -2.05 -8.69
N GLU A 105 -8.07 -1.71 -7.53
CA GLU A 105 -7.72 -2.27 -6.23
C GLU A 105 -8.96 -2.93 -5.64
N ALA A 106 -8.85 -4.14 -5.11
CA ALA A 106 -9.93 -4.76 -4.34
C ALA A 106 -9.40 -5.24 -2.99
N GLY A 107 -10.00 -4.70 -1.92
CA GLY A 107 -9.46 -4.73 -0.57
C GLY A 107 -8.76 -3.42 -0.20
N ALA A 108 -9.49 -2.30 -0.21
CA ALA A 108 -8.93 -1.01 0.20
C ALA A 108 -8.39 -1.02 1.64
N GLY A 109 -9.08 -1.74 2.53
CA GLY A 109 -8.64 -1.98 3.90
C GLY A 109 -8.46 -0.69 4.69
N SER A 110 -7.23 -0.42 5.15
CA SER A 110 -6.90 0.85 5.83
C SER A 110 -6.36 1.94 4.88
N GLY A 111 -6.33 1.72 3.56
CA GLY A 111 -5.84 2.67 2.56
C GLY A 111 -4.31 2.73 2.38
N ALA A 112 -3.56 1.81 3.00
CA ALA A 112 -2.09 1.79 2.96
C ALA A 112 -1.53 1.62 1.54
N LEU A 113 -2.04 0.59 0.86
CA LEU A 113 -1.64 0.29 -0.51
C LEU A 113 -2.15 1.35 -1.46
N THR A 114 -3.41 1.76 -1.30
CA THR A 114 -4.05 2.85 -2.05
C THR A 114 -3.18 4.10 -2.14
N LEU A 115 -2.57 4.55 -1.03
CA LEU A 115 -1.67 5.71 -1.03
C LEU A 115 -0.40 5.49 -1.88
N SER A 116 0.13 4.27 -1.89
CA SER A 116 1.29 3.93 -2.72
C SER A 116 0.91 3.87 -4.20
N LEU A 117 -0.28 3.33 -4.52
CA LEU A 117 -0.83 3.31 -5.87
C LEU A 117 -1.09 4.74 -6.39
N LEU A 118 -1.77 5.57 -5.60
CA LEU A 118 -2.06 6.97 -5.94
C LEU A 118 -0.79 7.78 -6.22
N ARG A 119 0.24 7.57 -5.40
CA ARG A 119 1.56 8.19 -5.64
C ARG A 119 2.18 7.74 -6.95
N ALA A 120 2.10 6.44 -7.27
CA ALA A 120 2.72 5.87 -8.47
C ALA A 120 2.02 6.30 -9.76
N VAL A 121 0.68 6.31 -9.78
CA VAL A 121 -0.10 6.70 -10.96
C VAL A 121 -0.06 8.20 -11.24
N GLY A 122 0.29 9.02 -10.24
CA GLY A 122 0.36 10.47 -10.39
C GLY A 122 -1.01 11.12 -10.65
N PRO A 123 -1.04 12.44 -10.94
CA PRO A 123 -2.29 13.19 -11.05
C PRO A 123 -3.13 12.83 -12.29
N GLU A 124 -2.50 12.32 -13.35
CA GLU A 124 -3.16 11.94 -14.60
C GLU A 124 -3.70 10.50 -14.58
N GLY A 125 -3.20 9.67 -13.67
CA GLY A 125 -3.69 8.31 -13.48
C GLY A 125 -4.84 8.26 -12.48
N ARG A 126 -5.43 7.08 -12.33
CA ARG A 126 -6.64 6.87 -11.53
C ARG A 126 -6.56 5.57 -10.74
N VAL A 127 -6.98 5.59 -9.48
CA VAL A 127 -7.16 4.39 -8.67
C VAL A 127 -8.63 4.21 -8.36
N VAL A 128 -9.18 3.02 -8.62
CA VAL A 128 -10.53 2.63 -8.20
C VAL A 128 -10.38 1.48 -7.22
N SER A 129 -10.79 1.71 -5.98
CA SER A 129 -10.69 0.74 -4.89
C SER A 129 -12.07 0.23 -4.52
N TYR A 130 -12.21 -1.08 -4.37
CA TYR A 130 -13.39 -1.72 -3.80
C TYR A 130 -13.12 -2.16 -2.36
N ASP A 131 -14.09 -1.97 -1.49
CA ASP A 131 -14.15 -2.64 -0.19
C ASP A 131 -15.62 -2.95 0.17
N GLN A 132 -15.94 -4.24 0.31
CA GLN A 132 -17.30 -4.69 0.62
C GLN A 132 -17.77 -4.30 2.03
N ARG A 133 -16.84 -3.89 2.91
CA ARG A 133 -17.10 -3.54 4.30
C ARG A 133 -17.11 -2.03 4.48
N ALA A 134 -18.29 -1.47 4.81
CA ALA A 134 -18.45 -0.03 4.98
C ALA A 134 -17.54 0.55 6.07
N ASP A 135 -17.32 -0.17 7.18
CA ASP A 135 -16.42 0.24 8.26
C ASP A 135 -14.96 0.32 7.79
N HIS A 136 -14.49 -0.65 7.00
CA HIS A 136 -13.18 -0.62 6.37
C HIS A 136 -13.07 0.54 5.36
N ALA A 137 -14.09 0.74 4.53
CA ALA A 137 -14.12 1.83 3.58
C ALA A 137 -14.00 3.21 4.26
N GLU A 138 -14.66 3.43 5.40
CA GLU A 138 -14.48 4.66 6.18
C GLU A 138 -13.04 4.84 6.70
N HIS A 139 -12.39 3.75 7.15
CA HIS A 139 -10.99 3.79 7.55
C HIS A 139 -10.08 4.19 6.39
N ALA A 140 -10.24 3.55 5.22
CA ALA A 140 -9.48 3.90 4.02
C ALA A 140 -9.73 5.36 3.61
N ARG A 141 -10.99 5.80 3.55
CA ARG A 141 -11.36 7.16 3.16
C ARG A 141 -10.71 8.20 4.05
N ARG A 142 -10.80 8.01 5.37
CA ARG A 142 -10.20 8.90 6.35
C ARG A 142 -8.68 8.92 6.21
N ASN A 143 -8.03 7.76 6.20
CA ASN A 143 -6.57 7.71 6.13
C ASN A 143 -6.02 8.30 4.82
N VAL A 144 -6.67 8.04 3.68
CA VAL A 144 -6.25 8.63 2.41
C VAL A 144 -6.47 10.15 2.40
N ALA A 145 -7.61 10.64 2.88
CA ALA A 145 -7.86 12.08 3.01
C ALA A 145 -6.85 12.75 3.95
N ASP A 146 -6.64 12.17 5.13
CA ASP A 146 -5.72 12.63 6.17
C ASP A 146 -4.26 12.70 5.71
N PHE A 147 -3.86 11.85 4.75
CA PHE A 147 -2.54 11.90 4.15
C PHE A 147 -2.42 13.03 3.13
N HIS A 148 -3.47 13.40 2.40
CA HIS A 148 -3.41 14.43 1.36
C HIS A 148 -3.68 15.87 1.88
N GLY A 149 -4.19 16.02 3.11
CA GLY A 149 -4.24 17.29 3.85
C GLY A 149 -5.60 18.00 3.86
N ASP A 150 -5.58 19.28 4.28
CA ASP A 150 -6.61 20.16 4.87
C ASP A 150 -8.04 20.19 4.30
N SER A 151 -8.33 19.56 3.16
CA SER A 151 -9.70 19.49 2.66
C SER A 151 -10.56 18.44 3.38
N GLY A 152 -9.93 17.49 4.08
CA GLY A 152 -10.60 16.29 4.60
C GLY A 152 -11.19 15.42 3.48
N ARG A 153 -10.83 15.70 2.22
CA ARG A 153 -11.31 15.00 1.05
C ARG A 153 -10.19 14.15 0.46
N PRO A 154 -10.51 12.93 0.02
CA PRO A 154 -9.55 12.16 -0.74
C PRO A 154 -9.24 12.81 -2.10
N PRO A 155 -8.11 12.46 -2.74
CA PRO A 155 -7.72 13.06 -4.01
C PRO A 155 -8.74 12.72 -5.12
N ALA A 156 -8.97 13.67 -6.03
CA ALA A 156 -10.01 13.57 -7.06
C ALA A 156 -9.82 12.38 -8.03
N ASN A 157 -8.59 11.89 -8.16
CA ASN A 157 -8.26 10.74 -9.00
C ASN A 157 -8.37 9.38 -8.26
N TRP A 158 -8.95 9.37 -7.06
CA TRP A 158 -9.32 8.15 -6.35
C TRP A 158 -10.84 7.98 -6.28
N GLN A 159 -11.33 6.78 -6.56
CA GLN A 159 -12.72 6.40 -6.32
C GLN A 159 -12.76 5.19 -5.39
N LEU A 160 -13.45 5.32 -4.25
CA LEU A 160 -13.72 4.21 -3.34
C LEU A 160 -15.17 3.75 -3.50
N ILE A 161 -15.38 2.48 -3.82
CA ILE A 161 -16.69 1.87 -4.03
C ILE A 161 -16.94 0.86 -2.90
N VAL A 162 -18.04 1.07 -2.17
CA VAL A 162 -18.45 0.20 -1.05
C VAL A 162 -19.36 -0.89 -1.56
N SER A 163 -18.77 -1.88 -2.24
CA SER A 163 -19.46 -3.06 -2.76
C SER A 163 -18.48 -4.20 -2.96
N ASP A 164 -18.99 -5.37 -3.34
CA ASP A 164 -18.16 -6.40 -3.91
C ASP A 164 -17.67 -5.95 -5.30
N VAL A 165 -16.43 -6.26 -5.66
CA VAL A 165 -15.88 -5.97 -6.99
C VAL A 165 -16.56 -6.81 -8.07
N ARG A 166 -17.17 -7.95 -7.73
CA ARG A 166 -17.98 -8.77 -8.63
C ARG A 166 -19.18 -8.00 -9.22
N ASP A 167 -19.66 -7.01 -8.49
CA ASP A 167 -20.80 -6.17 -8.90
C ASP A 167 -20.35 -4.96 -9.75
N SER A 168 -19.09 -4.92 -10.19
CA SER A 168 -18.54 -3.82 -10.97
C SER A 168 -19.24 -3.64 -12.32
N ASP A 169 -19.71 -2.42 -12.56
CA ASP A 169 -20.38 -1.96 -13.78
C ASP A 169 -19.44 -1.29 -14.79
N PHE A 170 -18.14 -1.24 -14.49
CA PHE A 170 -17.17 -0.68 -15.42
C PHE A 170 -17.13 -1.46 -16.73
N PRO A 171 -16.91 -0.79 -17.88
CA PRO A 171 -16.74 -1.45 -19.17
C PRO A 171 -15.54 -2.40 -19.19
N ASP A 172 -15.58 -3.38 -20.10
CA ASP A 172 -14.47 -4.30 -20.33
C ASP A 172 -13.19 -3.54 -20.72
N GLY A 173 -12.03 -3.97 -20.19
CA GLY A 173 -10.75 -3.30 -20.45
C GLY A 173 -10.65 -1.86 -19.90
N SER A 174 -11.40 -1.52 -18.85
CA SER A 174 -11.33 -0.20 -18.22
C SER A 174 -10.07 0.02 -17.38
N PHE A 175 -9.30 -1.03 -17.05
CA PHE A 175 -8.11 -0.93 -16.18
C PHE A 175 -6.85 -1.49 -16.84
N ASP A 176 -5.74 -0.78 -16.61
CA ASP A 176 -4.41 -1.17 -17.08
C ASP A 176 -3.73 -2.14 -16.11
N ARG A 177 -4.03 -2.02 -14.82
CA ARG A 177 -3.43 -2.77 -13.72
C ARG A 177 -4.50 -3.17 -12.70
N ALA A 178 -4.32 -4.30 -12.03
CA ALA A 178 -5.17 -4.75 -10.93
C ALA A 178 -4.34 -5.25 -9.75
N VAL A 179 -4.79 -4.96 -8.53
CA VAL A 179 -4.20 -5.48 -7.29
C VAL A 179 -5.30 -6.03 -6.37
N LEU A 180 -5.12 -7.26 -5.89
CA LEU A 180 -6.05 -7.95 -5.00
C LEU A 180 -5.37 -8.22 -3.65
N ASP A 181 -5.90 -7.63 -2.57
CA ASP A 181 -5.51 -7.91 -1.18
C ASP A 181 -6.78 -8.31 -0.40
N MET A 182 -7.14 -9.58 -0.52
CA MET A 182 -8.38 -10.12 0.04
C MET A 182 -8.26 -11.61 0.37
N LEU A 183 -9.19 -12.12 1.17
CA LEU A 183 -9.16 -13.52 1.63
C LEU A 183 -9.35 -14.54 0.50
N ALA A 184 -10.17 -14.20 -0.50
CA ALA A 184 -10.61 -15.13 -1.54
C ALA A 184 -10.48 -14.51 -2.96
N PRO A 185 -9.26 -14.17 -3.42
CA PRO A 185 -9.07 -13.51 -4.71
C PRO A 185 -9.53 -14.34 -5.91
N TRP A 186 -9.63 -15.67 -5.77
CA TRP A 186 -10.17 -16.56 -6.82
C TRP A 186 -11.65 -16.32 -7.14
N GLU A 187 -12.44 -15.73 -6.22
CA GLU A 187 -13.88 -15.51 -6.42
C GLU A 187 -14.17 -14.32 -7.33
N VAL A 188 -13.19 -13.45 -7.54
CA VAL A 188 -13.35 -12.20 -8.29
C VAL A 188 -12.64 -12.24 -9.66
N LEU A 189 -11.92 -13.32 -9.95
CA LEU A 189 -11.07 -13.40 -11.15
C LEU A 189 -11.84 -13.25 -12.45
N ASP A 190 -13.09 -13.72 -12.53
CA ASP A 190 -13.91 -13.56 -13.74
C ASP A 190 -14.13 -12.08 -14.04
N THR A 191 -14.48 -11.31 -13.01
CA THR A 191 -14.67 -9.86 -13.12
C THR A 191 -13.35 -9.14 -13.41
N VAL A 192 -12.27 -9.50 -12.71
CA VAL A 192 -10.94 -8.90 -12.95
C VAL A 192 -10.46 -9.19 -14.38
N SER A 193 -10.65 -10.40 -14.90
CA SER A 193 -10.23 -10.78 -16.25
C SER A 193 -10.98 -10.03 -17.36
N ARG A 194 -12.22 -9.59 -17.08
CA ARG A 194 -13.05 -8.75 -17.94
C ARG A 194 -12.60 -7.29 -17.90
N LEU A 195 -12.32 -6.78 -16.71
CA LEU A 195 -12.00 -5.38 -16.46
C LEU A 195 -10.58 -4.98 -16.86
N VAL A 196 -9.62 -5.91 -16.83
CA VAL A 196 -8.21 -5.65 -17.15
C VAL A 196 -7.96 -5.80 -18.66
N VAL A 197 -7.30 -4.81 -19.27
CA VAL A 197 -6.92 -4.84 -20.69
C VAL A 197 -6.01 -6.02 -21.04
N ALA A 198 -6.00 -6.42 -22.30
CA ALA A 198 -4.99 -7.35 -22.82
C ALA A 198 -3.57 -6.81 -22.53
N GLY A 199 -2.70 -7.66 -22.01
CA GLY A 199 -1.36 -7.29 -21.55
C GLY A 199 -1.31 -6.57 -20.20
N GLY A 200 -2.46 -6.23 -19.60
CA GLY A 200 -2.53 -5.65 -18.26
C GLY A 200 -1.98 -6.59 -17.19
N VAL A 201 -1.52 -6.03 -16.07
CA VAL A 201 -0.87 -6.77 -14.97
C VAL A 201 -1.86 -6.98 -13.83
N LEU A 202 -1.82 -8.17 -13.24
CA LEU A 202 -2.52 -8.51 -12.01
C LEU A 202 -1.50 -8.90 -10.92
N MET A 203 -1.56 -8.20 -9.79
CA MET A 203 -0.87 -8.54 -8.55
C MET A 203 -1.87 -9.11 -7.53
N ILE A 204 -1.52 -10.20 -6.86
CA ILE A 204 -2.32 -10.77 -5.76
C ILE A 204 -1.44 -10.92 -4.52
N TYR A 205 -1.92 -10.45 -3.38
CA TYR A 205 -1.27 -10.53 -2.08
C TYR A 205 -2.03 -11.52 -1.19
N VAL A 206 -1.39 -12.61 -0.75
CA VAL A 206 -2.03 -13.67 0.05
C VAL A 206 -1.15 -14.16 1.20
N ALA A 207 -1.72 -14.25 2.40
CA ALA A 207 -0.96 -14.54 3.61
C ALA A 207 -0.52 -16.02 3.71
N THR A 208 -1.30 -16.96 3.18
CA THR A 208 -1.12 -18.39 3.44
C THR A 208 -0.81 -19.19 2.17
N VAL A 209 -0.06 -20.29 2.33
CA VAL A 209 0.27 -21.22 1.23
C VAL A 209 -0.98 -21.85 0.59
N PRO A 210 -2.05 -22.21 1.33
CA PRO A 210 -3.30 -22.65 0.71
C PRO A 210 -3.95 -21.58 -0.18
N GLN A 211 -3.95 -20.31 0.25
CA GLN A 211 -4.44 -19.21 -0.59
C GLN A 211 -3.58 -19.02 -1.84
N LEU A 212 -2.24 -19.09 -1.69
CA LEU A 212 -1.29 -19.04 -2.80
C LEU A 212 -1.59 -20.12 -3.84
N SER A 213 -1.68 -21.38 -3.40
CA SER A 213 -1.98 -22.52 -4.25
C SER A 213 -3.31 -22.33 -4.98
N LYS A 214 -4.39 -22.03 -4.24
CA LYS A 214 -5.73 -21.88 -4.80
C LYS A 214 -5.83 -20.73 -5.81
N ALA A 215 -5.21 -19.58 -5.52
CA ALA A 215 -5.20 -18.44 -6.44
C ALA A 215 -4.44 -18.74 -7.74
N VAL A 216 -3.27 -19.39 -7.65
CA VAL A 216 -2.48 -19.76 -8.83
C VAL A 216 -3.21 -20.78 -9.70
N GLU A 217 -3.82 -21.82 -9.12
CA GLU A 217 -4.59 -22.79 -9.92
C GLU A 217 -5.85 -22.17 -10.54
N ALA A 218 -6.54 -21.26 -9.83
CA ALA A 218 -7.69 -20.55 -10.39
C ALA A 218 -7.29 -19.67 -11.59
N LEU A 219 -6.15 -18.97 -11.52
CA LEU A 219 -5.61 -18.20 -12.66
C LEU A 219 -5.30 -19.10 -13.86
N ARG A 220 -4.71 -20.28 -13.63
CA ARG A 220 -4.42 -21.26 -14.69
C ARG A 220 -5.71 -21.79 -15.33
N ALA A 221 -6.72 -22.09 -14.51
CA ALA A 221 -8.00 -22.63 -14.95
C ALA A 221 -8.76 -21.67 -15.88
N GLN A 222 -8.61 -20.35 -15.71
CA GLN A 222 -9.24 -19.37 -16.61
C GLN A 222 -8.61 -19.31 -18.01
N GLN A 223 -7.40 -19.86 -18.20
CA GLN A 223 -6.67 -19.91 -19.48
C GLN A 223 -6.47 -18.56 -20.19
N CYS A 224 -6.70 -17.46 -19.49
CA CYS A 224 -6.70 -16.10 -20.03
C CYS A 224 -5.58 -15.24 -19.42
N TRP A 225 -4.67 -15.88 -18.67
CA TRP A 225 -3.50 -15.32 -18.02
C TRP A 225 -2.22 -16.04 -18.47
N ILE A 226 -1.08 -15.33 -18.47
CA ILE A 226 0.21 -16.01 -18.58
C ILE A 226 0.51 -16.82 -17.31
N GLU A 227 1.51 -17.69 -17.37
CA GLU A 227 1.91 -18.50 -16.22
C GLU A 227 2.19 -17.61 -15.00
N PRO A 228 1.46 -17.80 -13.88
CA PRO A 228 1.65 -16.98 -12.69
C PRO A 228 3.03 -17.20 -12.07
N ARG A 229 3.68 -16.10 -11.68
CA ARG A 229 4.92 -16.13 -10.89
C ARG A 229 4.59 -15.80 -9.45
N ALA A 230 5.05 -16.61 -8.51
CA ALA A 230 4.85 -16.38 -7.08
C ALA A 230 6.18 -16.29 -6.33
N TRP A 231 6.28 -15.41 -5.34
CA TRP A 231 7.47 -15.26 -4.49
C TRP A 231 7.11 -14.66 -3.13
N GLU A 232 8.09 -14.65 -2.23
CA GLU A 232 8.07 -13.92 -0.96
C GLU A 232 9.40 -13.18 -0.77
N THR A 233 9.44 -12.23 0.15
CA THR A 233 10.67 -11.51 0.51
C THR A 233 10.84 -11.42 2.02
N LEU A 234 12.06 -11.71 2.47
CA LEU A 234 12.46 -11.59 3.87
C LEU A 234 13.35 -10.36 4.03
N GLN A 235 12.96 -9.46 4.92
CA GLN A 235 13.73 -8.26 5.25
C GLN A 235 14.34 -8.40 6.64
N ARG A 236 15.68 -8.30 6.73
CA ARG A 236 16.41 -8.43 8.00
C ARG A 236 17.24 -7.17 8.26
N GLY A 237 16.90 -6.47 9.34
CA GLY A 237 17.66 -5.31 9.81
C GLY A 237 19.03 -5.70 10.36
N TRP A 238 19.94 -4.73 10.39
CA TRP A 238 21.29 -4.89 10.94
C TRP A 238 21.52 -3.89 12.08
N ASN A 239 22.26 -4.32 13.09
CA ASN A 239 22.91 -3.43 14.04
C ASN A 239 24.28 -3.06 13.47
N VAL A 240 24.58 -1.77 13.38
CA VAL A 240 25.82 -1.25 12.79
C VAL A 240 26.41 -0.20 13.73
N VAL A 241 26.94 -0.65 14.86
CA VAL A 241 27.50 0.22 15.91
C VAL A 241 28.93 -0.20 16.22
N GLY A 242 29.91 0.59 15.75
CA GLY A 242 31.33 0.31 15.96
C GLY A 242 31.71 -1.09 15.46
N LEU A 243 32.30 -1.92 16.33
CA LEU A 243 32.64 -3.32 16.02
C LEU A 243 31.44 -4.28 16.09
N ALA A 244 30.31 -3.85 16.66
CA ALA A 244 29.10 -4.64 16.79
C ALA A 244 28.24 -4.58 15.51
N VAL A 245 28.81 -5.07 14.39
CA VAL A 245 28.15 -5.16 13.08
C VAL A 245 27.59 -6.56 12.88
N ARG A 246 26.27 -6.71 12.92
CA ARG A 246 25.58 -8.01 12.79
C ARG A 246 24.10 -7.83 12.47
N PRO A 247 23.40 -8.88 12.00
CA PRO A 247 21.94 -8.86 11.94
C PRO A 247 21.30 -8.55 13.30
N GLN A 248 20.15 -7.88 13.27
CA GLN A 248 19.29 -7.75 14.44
C GLN A 248 18.81 -9.14 14.90
N HIS A 249 18.59 -9.29 16.20
CA HIS A 249 18.14 -10.56 16.78
C HIS A 249 16.69 -10.90 16.43
N SER A 250 15.88 -9.89 16.13
CA SER A 250 14.47 -10.04 15.78
C SER A 250 14.23 -9.54 14.36
N MET A 251 13.39 -10.24 13.63
CA MET A 251 12.87 -9.82 12.33
C MET A 251 11.43 -10.28 12.18
N ARG A 252 10.69 -9.67 11.25
CA ARG A 252 9.41 -10.22 10.82
C ARG A 252 9.69 -11.44 9.93
N GLY A 253 9.20 -12.59 10.36
CA GLY A 253 9.41 -13.85 9.64
C GLY A 253 8.61 -13.95 8.35
N HIS A 254 7.40 -13.39 8.32
CA HIS A 254 6.50 -13.43 7.17
C HIS A 254 5.56 -12.23 7.14
N THR A 255 5.06 -11.90 5.95
CA THR A 255 3.92 -10.99 5.75
C THR A 255 2.90 -11.66 4.84
N ALA A 256 3.26 -11.90 3.58
CA ALA A 256 2.47 -12.62 2.60
C ALA A 256 3.34 -13.07 1.42
N PHE A 257 2.74 -13.86 0.55
CA PHE A 257 3.22 -14.14 -0.79
C PHE A 257 2.66 -13.12 -1.78
N LEU A 258 3.44 -12.82 -2.81
CA LEU A 258 3.03 -12.06 -3.97
C LEU A 258 2.88 -13.01 -5.17
N ILE A 259 1.80 -12.83 -5.92
CA ILE A 259 1.57 -13.47 -7.22
C ILE A 259 1.49 -12.38 -8.28
N PHE A 260 2.19 -12.59 -9.39
CA PHE A 260 2.13 -11.77 -10.59
C PHE A 260 1.61 -12.59 -11.75
N THR A 261 0.78 -11.98 -12.58
CA THR A 261 0.49 -12.46 -13.94
C THR A 261 0.09 -11.32 -14.86
N ARG A 262 -0.04 -11.61 -16.16
CA ARG A 262 -0.51 -10.68 -17.20
C ARG A 262 -1.64 -11.28 -18.01
N ARG A 263 -2.58 -10.43 -18.40
CA ARG A 263 -3.75 -10.79 -19.18
C ARG A 263 -3.35 -11.13 -20.62
N LEU A 264 -3.80 -12.28 -21.12
CA LEU A 264 -3.67 -12.64 -22.54
C LEU A 264 -4.62 -11.82 -23.42
N ALA A 265 -4.33 -11.68 -24.70
CA ALA A 265 -5.31 -11.14 -25.65
C ALA A 265 -6.54 -12.06 -25.79
N PRO A 266 -7.72 -11.54 -26.14
CA PRO A 266 -8.89 -12.38 -26.44
C PRO A 266 -8.57 -13.48 -27.47
N GLY A 267 -8.92 -14.72 -27.15
CA GLY A 267 -8.67 -15.89 -28.01
C GLY A 267 -7.21 -16.37 -28.06
N ALA A 268 -6.28 -15.70 -27.40
CA ALA A 268 -4.88 -16.15 -27.35
C ALA A 268 -4.71 -17.32 -26.37
N VAL A 269 -3.86 -18.27 -26.77
CA VAL A 269 -3.46 -19.40 -25.93
C VAL A 269 -1.98 -19.21 -25.59
N ALA A 270 -1.66 -19.24 -24.29
CA ALA A 270 -0.26 -19.16 -23.86
C ALA A 270 0.53 -20.39 -24.34
N PRO A 271 1.80 -20.23 -24.74
CA PRO A 271 2.68 -21.36 -25.01
C PRO A 271 2.77 -22.27 -23.78
N ALA A 272 2.63 -23.59 -23.98
CA ALA A 272 2.77 -24.55 -22.90
C ALA A 272 4.23 -24.56 -22.38
N PRO A 273 4.46 -24.44 -21.06
CA PRO A 273 5.80 -24.60 -20.50
C PRO A 273 6.35 -25.99 -20.83
N LEU A 274 7.56 -26.05 -21.42
CA LEU A 274 8.27 -27.29 -21.63
C LEU A 274 8.51 -27.97 -20.27
N GLY A 275 8.01 -29.19 -20.08
CA GLY A 275 8.28 -30.00 -18.88
C GLY A 275 7.11 -30.23 -17.92
N ARG A 276 5.93 -29.63 -18.11
CA ARG A 276 4.74 -30.09 -17.39
C ARG A 276 4.29 -31.42 -17.99
N LYS A 277 4.24 -32.48 -17.18
CA LYS A 277 3.50 -33.71 -17.52
C LYS A 277 2.10 -33.27 -17.93
N ARG A 278 1.70 -33.57 -19.17
CA ARG A 278 0.29 -33.49 -19.57
C ARG A 278 -0.53 -34.23 -18.50
N PRO A 279 -1.69 -33.72 -18.08
CA PRO A 279 -2.61 -34.50 -17.25
C PRO A 279 -2.73 -35.88 -17.90
N GLY A 280 -2.45 -36.92 -17.12
CA GLY A 280 -2.53 -38.29 -17.60
C GLY A 280 -3.88 -38.49 -18.26
N ARG A 281 -3.87 -39.04 -19.48
CA ARG A 281 -5.05 -39.74 -19.97
C ARG A 281 -5.19 -40.94 -19.05
N ASP A 282 -6.04 -40.82 -18.04
CA ASP A 282 -6.52 -41.97 -17.30
C ASP A 282 -7.38 -42.76 -18.29
N GLY A 283 -6.78 -43.82 -18.84
CA GLY A 283 -7.47 -44.89 -19.55
C GLY A 283 -7.86 -45.99 -18.60
#